data_AF-A0A7C5M4T8-F1
#
_entry.id   AF-A0A7C5M4T8-F1
#
_cell.length_a   1.000
_cell.length_b   1.000
_cell.length_c   1.000
_cell.angle_alpha   90.00
_cell.angle_beta   90.00
_cell.angle_gamma   90.00
#
_symmetry.space_group_name_H-M   'P 1'
#
loop_
_entity.id
_entity.type
_entity.pdbx_description
1 polymer ?
#
loop_
_entity_poly.entity_id
_entity_poly.type
_entity_poly.pdbx_seq_one_letter_code
_entity_poly.pdbx_strand_id
1 'polypeptide(L)'
;DNLEIAEAIADWFKRERSVEVNIEDIHCEGCKGDRSKHWSPDCPILKCCVDEKGLQFCSQCEDFPCKMLIEWAKGGERYREAIERLKRMKEGT
;
A
#
# COMPACT_ATOMS: atom_id res chain seq x y z
N ASP A 1 -13.89 7.58 -6.49
CA ASP A 1 -12.78 7.26 -7.41
C ASP A 1 -11.51 7.86 -6.82
N ASN A 2 -10.33 7.30 -7.07
CA ASN A 2 -9.08 7.87 -6.53
C ASN A 2 -8.66 9.15 -7.28
N LEU A 3 -9.26 9.42 -8.45
CA LEU A 3 -8.90 10.54 -9.32
C LEU A 3 -9.18 11.91 -8.69
N GLU A 4 -10.38 12.13 -8.12
CA GLU A 4 -10.73 13.40 -7.47
C GLU A 4 -9.79 13.75 -6.31
N ILE A 5 -9.36 12.72 -5.56
CA ILE A 5 -8.41 12.91 -4.45
C ILE A 5 -7.02 13.24 -5.01
N ALA A 6 -6.59 12.58 -6.09
CA ALA A 6 -5.31 12.88 -6.74
C ALA A 6 -5.28 14.31 -7.31
N GLU A 7 -6.34 14.74 -7.99
CA GLU A 7 -6.50 16.11 -8.48
C GLU A 7 -6.44 17.12 -7.31
N ALA A 8 -7.17 16.87 -6.23
CA ALA A 8 -7.15 17.74 -5.05
C ALA A 8 -5.75 17.83 -4.40
N ILE A 9 -4.98 16.74 -4.38
CA ILE A 9 -3.60 16.74 -3.89
C ILE A 9 -2.70 17.53 -4.83
N ALA A 10 -2.78 17.32 -6.15
CA ALA A 10 -2.00 18.05 -7.14
C ALA A 10 -2.25 19.56 -7.06
N ASP A 11 -3.51 19.96 -6.96
CA ASP A 11 -3.92 21.36 -6.80
C ASP A 11 -3.38 21.98 -5.52
N TRP A 12 -3.39 21.23 -4.41
CA TRP A 12 -2.82 21.68 -3.15
C TRP A 12 -1.31 21.93 -3.26
N PHE A 13 -0.55 21.02 -3.90
CA PHE A 13 0.88 21.22 -4.13
C PHE A 13 1.16 22.45 -4.99
N LYS A 14 0.37 22.65 -6.05
CA LYS A 14 0.49 23.83 -6.92
C LYS A 14 0.25 25.12 -6.15
N ARG A 15 -0.78 25.16 -5.30
CA ARG A 15 -1.16 26.36 -4.55
C ARG A 15 -0.21 26.67 -3.39
N GLU A 16 0.09 25.68 -2.55
CA GLU A 16 0.82 25.90 -1.28
C GLU A 16 2.33 25.85 -1.44
N ARG A 17 2.83 25.13 -2.47
CA ARG A 17 4.26 24.88 -2.67
C ARG A 17 4.78 25.38 -4.00
N SER A 18 3.92 25.85 -4.90
CA SER A 18 4.29 26.21 -6.28
C SER A 18 5.00 25.06 -7.02
N VAL A 19 4.62 23.82 -6.69
CA VAL A 19 5.14 22.60 -7.32
C VAL A 19 4.02 21.97 -8.14
N GLU A 20 4.28 21.68 -9.40
CA GLU A 20 3.38 20.89 -10.23
C GLU A 20 3.70 19.40 -10.06
N VAL A 21 2.66 18.60 -9.85
CA VAL A 21 2.76 17.14 -9.65
C VAL A 21 1.81 16.50 -10.65
N ASN A 22 2.26 15.47 -11.37
CA ASN A 22 1.37 14.74 -12.26
C ASN A 22 0.41 13.89 -11.43
N ILE A 23 -0.86 13.88 -11.80
CA ILE A 23 -1.88 13.10 -11.08
C ILE A 23 -1.58 11.60 -11.13
N GLU A 24 -0.93 11.14 -12.20
CA GLU A 24 -0.48 9.77 -12.39
C GLU A 24 0.61 9.38 -11.39
N ASP A 25 1.33 10.33 -10.79
CA ASP A 25 2.35 10.04 -9.77
C ASP A 25 1.74 9.93 -8.36
N ILE A 26 0.45 10.27 -8.18
CA ILE A 26 -0.24 10.27 -6.89
C ILE A 26 -0.86 8.89 -6.62
N HIS A 27 -0.02 7.88 -6.55
CA HIS A 27 -0.42 6.54 -6.13
C HIS A 27 0.76 5.76 -5.54
N CYS A 28 0.44 4.64 -4.89
CA CYS A 28 1.43 3.66 -4.48
C CYS A 28 1.36 2.47 -5.44
N GLU A 29 2.49 2.05 -6.01
CA GLU A 29 2.55 0.83 -6.84
C GLU A 29 2.46 -0.47 -6.01
N GLY A 30 2.36 -0.33 -4.67
CA GLY A 30 2.28 -1.45 -3.73
C GLY A 30 3.63 -2.13 -3.52
N CYS A 31 3.68 -3.09 -2.60
CA CYS A 31 4.94 -3.66 -2.09
C CYS A 31 5.83 -4.36 -3.14
N LYS A 32 5.30 -4.62 -4.34
CA LYS A 32 6.01 -5.25 -5.46
C LYS A 32 6.34 -4.27 -6.60
N GLY A 33 5.89 -3.03 -6.49
CA GLY A 33 6.15 -1.99 -7.47
C GLY A 33 7.52 -1.34 -7.28
N ASP A 34 7.76 -0.27 -8.05
CA ASP A 34 8.98 0.52 -7.94
C ASP A 34 9.11 1.14 -6.55
N ARG A 35 10.26 0.94 -5.89
CA ARG A 35 10.54 1.47 -4.53
C ARG A 35 10.52 2.99 -4.47
N SER A 36 10.76 3.68 -5.59
CA SER A 36 10.64 5.14 -5.68
C SER A 36 9.20 5.65 -5.71
N LYS A 37 8.23 4.76 -6.00
CA LYS A 37 6.80 5.07 -6.14
C LYS A 37 5.94 4.48 -5.01
N HIS A 38 6.52 4.40 -3.82
CA HIS A 38 5.80 4.04 -2.61
C HIS A 38 5.35 5.31 -1.88
N TRP A 39 4.12 5.27 -1.34
CA TRP A 39 3.55 6.42 -0.65
C TRP A 39 4.39 6.91 0.54
N SER A 40 4.99 5.96 1.25
CA SER A 40 5.79 6.24 2.43
C SER A 40 7.05 5.39 2.38
N PRO A 41 8.26 5.99 2.50
CA PRO A 41 9.52 5.24 2.55
C PRO A 41 9.63 4.37 3.81
N ASP A 42 8.84 4.67 4.84
CA ASP A 42 8.79 4.00 6.14
C ASP A 42 7.53 3.13 6.33
N CYS A 43 6.88 2.72 5.23
CA CYS A 43 5.70 1.84 5.31
C CYS A 43 6.00 0.56 6.13
N PRO A 44 5.35 0.34 7.28
CA PRO A 44 5.70 -0.75 8.18
C PRO A 44 5.40 -2.13 7.59
N ILE A 45 4.37 -2.24 6.74
CA ILE A 45 3.99 -3.49 6.07
C ILE A 45 5.05 -3.88 5.04
N LEU A 46 5.49 -2.92 4.23
CA LEU A 46 6.56 -3.08 3.24
C LEU A 46 7.86 -3.53 3.92
N LYS A 47 8.28 -2.79 4.96
CA LYS A 47 9.50 -3.06 5.70
C LYS A 47 9.48 -4.45 6.31
N CYS A 48 8.39 -4.82 6.99
CA CYS A 48 8.25 -6.13 7.60
C CYS A 48 8.27 -7.27 6.57
N CYS A 49 7.45 -7.19 5.52
CA CYS A 49 7.26 -8.29 4.58
C CYS A 49 8.45 -8.44 3.62
N VAL A 50 8.85 -7.35 2.97
CA VAL A 50 9.83 -7.37 1.89
C VAL A 50 11.24 -7.19 2.44
N ASP A 51 11.47 -6.17 3.28
CA ASP A 51 12.84 -5.79 3.65
C ASP A 51 13.42 -6.69 4.75
N GLU A 52 12.61 -6.99 5.78
CA GLU A 52 13.05 -7.77 6.95
C GLU A 52 12.87 -9.27 6.74
N LYS A 53 11.72 -9.71 6.21
CA LYS A 53 11.41 -11.14 6.02
C LYS A 53 11.73 -11.67 4.62
N GLY A 54 12.04 -10.81 3.64
CA GLY A 54 12.37 -11.24 2.27
C GLY A 54 11.22 -11.93 1.52
N LEU A 55 9.97 -11.73 1.96
CA LEU A 55 8.79 -12.39 1.40
C LEU A 55 8.20 -11.58 0.25
N GLN A 56 7.64 -12.30 -0.73
CA GLN A 56 6.95 -11.69 -1.87
C GLN A 56 5.52 -11.27 -1.52
N PHE A 57 4.87 -12.01 -0.64
CA PHE A 57 3.52 -11.73 -0.17
C PHE A 57 3.42 -12.03 1.32
N CYS A 58 2.63 -11.23 2.05
CA CYS A 58 2.40 -11.50 3.45
C CYS A 58 1.77 -12.88 3.69
N SER A 59 1.06 -13.45 2.71
CA SER A 59 0.49 -14.80 2.79
C SER A 59 1.54 -15.90 3.00
N GLN A 60 2.80 -15.66 2.61
CA GLN A 60 3.92 -16.58 2.81
C GLN A 60 4.47 -16.54 4.25
N CYS A 61 4.06 -15.55 5.05
CA CYS A 61 4.51 -15.45 6.43
C CYS A 61 3.79 -16.50 7.30
N GLU A 62 4.54 -17.16 8.19
CA GLU A 62 4.00 -18.14 9.13
C GLU A 62 2.93 -17.50 10.04
N ASP A 63 3.22 -16.31 10.57
CA ASP A 63 2.30 -15.51 11.41
C ASP A 63 1.08 -14.95 10.66
N PHE A 64 0.95 -15.16 9.35
CA PHE A 64 -0.15 -14.59 8.58
C PHE A 64 -1.48 -15.33 8.83
N PRO A 65 -2.61 -14.63 9.05
CA PRO A 65 -2.75 -13.17 9.14
C PRO A 65 -2.31 -12.63 10.51
N CYS A 66 -1.34 -11.71 10.52
CA CYS A 66 -0.83 -11.13 11.76
C CYS A 66 -1.67 -9.93 12.22
N LYS A 67 -1.56 -9.56 13.49
CA LYS A 67 -2.30 -8.43 14.09
C LYS A 67 -2.15 -7.13 13.30
N MET A 68 -0.94 -6.79 12.82
CA MET A 68 -0.70 -5.58 12.04
C MET A 68 -1.58 -5.50 10.79
N LEU A 69 -1.68 -6.61 10.04
CA LEU A 69 -2.47 -6.64 8.81
C LEU A 69 -3.98 -6.67 9.11
N ILE A 70 -4.39 -7.34 10.19
CA ILE A 70 -5.79 -7.34 10.64
C ILE A 70 -6.23 -5.91 11.02
N GLU A 71 -5.41 -5.16 11.76
CA GLU A 71 -5.71 -3.77 12.11
C GLU A 71 -5.68 -2.86 10.88
N TRP A 72 -4.68 -3.01 10.00
CA TRP A 72 -4.62 -2.27 8.74
C TRP A 72 -5.86 -2.48 7.85
N ALA A 73 -6.37 -3.70 7.78
CA ALA A 73 -7.55 -4.05 7.00
C ALA A 73 -8.85 -3.38 7.48
N LYS A 74 -8.90 -2.88 8.73
CA LYS A 74 -10.04 -2.12 9.24
C LYS A 74 -10.14 -0.71 8.66
N GLY A 75 -9.07 -0.21 8.03
CA GLY A 75 -9.02 1.14 7.46
C GLY A 75 -9.92 1.39 6.24
N GLY A 76 -10.57 0.36 5.68
CA GLY A 76 -11.54 0.52 4.59
C GLY A 76 -11.83 -0.77 3.83
N GLU A 77 -12.88 -0.74 2.99
CA GLU A 77 -13.32 -1.91 2.20
C GLU A 77 -12.19 -2.48 1.35
N ARG A 78 -11.47 -1.63 0.62
CA ARG A 78 -10.36 -2.05 -0.25
C ARG A 78 -9.24 -2.77 0.50
N TYR A 79 -8.95 -2.36 1.73
CA TYR A 79 -7.93 -3.01 2.56
C TYR A 79 -8.43 -4.36 3.09
N ARG A 80 -9.73 -4.46 3.42
CA ARG A 80 -10.38 -5.73 3.75
C ARG A 80 -10.34 -6.70 2.57
N GLU A 81 -10.70 -6.27 1.37
CA GLU A 81 -10.62 -7.11 0.18
C GLU A 81 -9.18 -7.58 -0.10
N ALA A 82 -8.19 -6.72 0.13
CA ALA A 82 -6.78 -7.07 -0.05
C ALA A 82 -6.33 -8.18 0.91
N ILE A 83 -6.71 -8.12 2.20
CA ILE A 83 -6.35 -9.20 3.14
C ILE A 83 -7.09 -10.50 2.82
N GLU A 84 -8.35 -10.45 2.37
CA GLU A 84 -9.09 -11.65 1.95
C GLU A 84 -8.47 -12.32 0.73
N ARG A 85 -7.91 -11.56 -0.22
CA ARG A 85 -7.12 -12.11 -1.34
C ARG A 85 -5.87 -12.84 -0.84
N LEU A 86 -5.15 -12.25 0.10
CA LEU A 86 -3.95 -12.87 0.69
C LEU A 86 -4.29 -14.15 1.49
N LYS A 87 -5.45 -14.22 2.16
CA LYS A 87 -5.93 -15.45 2.81
C LYS A 87 -6.15 -16.57 1.80
N ARG A 88 -6.87 -16.29 0.70
CA ARG A 88 -7.05 -17.26 -0.39
C ARG A 88 -5.74 -17.74 -1.00
N MET A 89 -4.75 -16.84 -1.12
CA MET A 89 -3.41 -17.23 -1.60
C MET A 89 -2.72 -18.22 -0.64
N LYS A 90 -2.90 -18.06 0.68
CA LYS A 90 -2.33 -18.97 1.68
C LYS A 90 -3.00 -20.35 1.67
N GLU A 91 -4.31 -20.40 1.48
CA GLU A 91 -5.09 -21.66 1.42
C GLU A 91 -4.79 -22.50 0.18
N GLY A 92 -4.38 -21.86 -0.92
CA GLY A 92 -4.00 -22.53 -2.17
C GLY A 92 -2.50 -22.85 -2.31
N THR A 93 -1.72 -22.69 -1.24
CA THR A 93 -0.29 -23.06 -1.17
C THR A 93 -0.14 -24.43 -0.51
#